data_AF-A0A9P9XSI8-F1
#
_entry.id   AF-A0A9P9XSI8-F1
#
_cell.length_a   1.000
_cell.length_b   1.000
_cell.length_c   1.000
_cell.angle_alpha   90.00
_cell.angle_beta   90.00
_cell.angle_gamma   90.00
#
_symmetry.space_group_name_H-M   'P 1'
#
loop_
_entity.id
_entity.type
_entity.pdbx_description
1 polymer ?
#
loop_
_entity_poly.entity_id
_entity_poly.type
_entity_poly.pdbx_seq_one_letter_code
_entity_poly.pdbx_strand_id
1 'polypeptide(L)'
;MRVVSSSWLFAVAASASLSDIASLRCSSSAILPTPTYDLEDALFTVCTEEVIKAPIDKIYNALLDFRRYSTWNTFVIDVGLPPDVQGLGDVYAGLSMNFTTAGIIPGVNTSSTEVITLLAPDVRGSDDGATRAVNVWRNDDGLGGTFLPAEHPNLLTDLGNGSVRMVSYETYYLPGATTLLPLKGTLRERFETQGKDLKRFVEESLR
;
A
#
# COMPACT_ATOMS: atom_id res chain seq x y z
N MET A 1 -49.92 4.61 28.11
CA MET A 1 -48.81 5.15 27.30
C MET A 1 -47.59 5.34 28.20
N ARG A 2 -46.57 4.51 28.04
CA ARG A 2 -45.16 4.80 28.35
C ARG A 2 -44.30 3.82 27.54
N VAL A 3 -43.64 4.38 26.53
CA VAL A 3 -42.47 3.87 25.79
C VAL A 3 -41.34 3.67 26.85
N VAL A 4 -40.34 2.80 26.78
CA VAL A 4 -39.34 2.50 25.75
C VAL A 4 -38.57 1.26 26.21
N SER A 5 -38.12 0.40 25.31
CA SER A 5 -36.73 -0.11 25.37
C SER A 5 -36.37 -0.72 24.01
N SER A 6 -35.95 0.13 23.08
CA SER A 6 -35.23 -0.30 21.89
C SER A 6 -33.77 -0.46 22.28
N SER A 7 -33.33 -1.71 22.44
CA SER A 7 -31.93 -2.05 22.61
C SER A 7 -31.21 -1.77 21.30
N TRP A 8 -30.40 -0.71 21.28
CA TRP A 8 -29.47 -0.44 20.18
C TRP A 8 -28.35 -1.49 20.27
N LEU A 9 -28.36 -2.45 19.35
CA LEU A 9 -27.20 -3.30 19.08
C LEU A 9 -26.18 -2.42 18.34
N PHE A 10 -25.15 -1.97 19.05
CA PHE A 10 -23.95 -1.47 18.40
C PHE A 10 -23.26 -2.66 17.73
N ALA A 11 -23.33 -2.74 16.41
CA ALA A 11 -22.41 -3.58 15.65
C ALA A 11 -21.03 -2.90 15.75
N VAL A 12 -20.18 -3.41 16.62
CA VAL A 12 -18.75 -3.08 16.60
C VAL A 12 -18.17 -3.87 15.43
N ALA A 13 -18.00 -3.21 14.28
CA ALA A 13 -17.10 -3.73 13.25
C ALA A 13 -15.70 -3.74 13.88
N ALA A 14 -15.15 -4.92 14.14
CA ALA A 14 -13.80 -5.04 14.64
C ALA A 14 -12.85 -4.68 13.48
N SER A 15 -12.23 -3.51 13.56
CA SER A 15 -11.12 -3.15 12.68
C SER A 15 -10.03 -4.21 12.80
N ALA A 16 -9.55 -4.76 11.68
CA ALA A 16 -8.45 -5.72 11.68
C ALA A 16 -7.23 -5.17 12.45
N SER A 17 -6.57 -5.98 13.27
CA SER A 17 -5.37 -5.53 13.95
C SER A 17 -4.23 -5.33 12.95
N LEU A 18 -3.24 -4.49 13.29
CA LEU A 18 -2.07 -4.31 12.42
C LEU A 18 -1.30 -5.62 12.20
N SER A 19 -1.26 -6.51 13.19
CA SER A 19 -0.65 -7.83 13.02
C SER A 19 -1.42 -8.68 12.00
N ASP A 20 -2.75 -8.63 12.03
CA ASP A 20 -3.58 -9.35 11.05
C ASP A 20 -3.34 -8.79 9.65
N ILE A 21 -3.36 -7.47 9.49
CA ILE A 21 -3.07 -6.79 8.23
C ILE A 21 -1.66 -7.16 7.73
N ALA A 22 -0.65 -7.10 8.58
CA ALA A 22 0.74 -7.42 8.22
C ALA A 22 0.95 -8.89 7.81
N SER A 23 -0.01 -9.78 8.11
CA SER A 23 0.02 -11.20 7.74
C SER A 23 -0.77 -11.54 6.48
N LEU A 24 -1.47 -10.56 5.88
CA LEU A 24 -2.27 -10.77 4.67
C LEU A 24 -1.43 -11.28 3.50
N ARG A 25 -2.12 -11.95 2.58
CA ARG A 25 -1.55 -12.58 1.39
C ARG A 25 -2.38 -12.22 0.18
N CYS A 26 -1.76 -12.20 -1.00
CA CYS A 26 -2.52 -12.03 -2.22
C CYS A 26 -3.40 -13.24 -2.49
N SER A 27 -4.65 -12.99 -2.89
CA SER A 27 -5.57 -13.99 -3.42
C SER A 27 -6.29 -13.39 -4.62
N SER A 28 -6.44 -14.17 -5.69
CA SER A 28 -6.94 -13.69 -6.98
C SER A 28 -8.38 -13.17 -6.96
N SER A 29 -9.16 -13.53 -5.93
CA SER A 29 -10.56 -13.14 -5.76
C SER A 29 -10.85 -12.33 -4.49
N ALA A 30 -9.85 -12.13 -3.62
CA ALA A 30 -10.07 -11.44 -2.36
C ALA A 30 -10.02 -9.91 -2.53
N ILE A 31 -10.93 -9.22 -1.84
CA ILE A 31 -10.78 -7.81 -1.50
C ILE A 31 -10.02 -7.79 -0.16
N LEU A 32 -8.93 -7.03 -0.10
CA LEU A 32 -8.08 -6.96 1.09
C LEU A 32 -8.42 -5.71 1.91
N PRO A 33 -8.54 -5.84 3.25
CA PRO A 33 -8.78 -4.69 4.12
C PRO A 33 -7.55 -3.77 4.11
N THR A 34 -7.75 -2.50 4.44
CA THR A 34 -6.66 -1.54 4.60
C THR A 34 -6.71 -0.89 5.99
N PRO A 35 -5.59 -0.41 6.56
CA PRO A 35 -5.60 0.15 7.92
C PRO A 35 -6.54 1.35 8.12
N THR A 36 -6.74 2.17 7.10
CA THR A 36 -7.56 3.38 7.20
C THR A 36 -9.04 3.09 6.94
N TYR A 37 -9.34 2.28 5.92
CA TYR A 37 -10.71 2.12 5.41
C TYR A 37 -11.32 0.73 5.66
N ASP A 38 -10.52 -0.22 6.14
CA ASP A 38 -10.91 -1.63 6.29
C ASP A 38 -11.56 -2.15 4.97
N LEU A 39 -12.76 -2.74 5.05
CA LEU A 39 -13.54 -3.21 3.90
C LEU A 39 -14.78 -2.35 3.62
N GLU A 40 -14.99 -1.27 4.35
CA GLU A 40 -16.16 -0.41 4.17
C GLU A 40 -16.12 0.20 2.77
N ASP A 41 -17.16 -0.03 1.95
CA ASP A 41 -17.26 0.45 0.56
C ASP A 41 -16.14 -0.01 -0.39
N ALA A 42 -15.37 -1.04 -0.02
CA ALA A 42 -14.32 -1.60 -0.85
C ALA A 42 -14.92 -2.27 -2.11
N LEU A 43 -14.48 -1.82 -3.30
CA LEU A 43 -14.99 -2.32 -4.58
C LEU A 43 -14.09 -3.41 -5.17
N PHE A 44 -12.78 -3.18 -5.22
CA PHE A 44 -11.83 -4.18 -5.69
C PHE A 44 -10.41 -3.92 -5.18
N THR A 45 -9.61 -4.98 -5.14
CA THR A 45 -8.17 -4.92 -4.85
C THR A 45 -7.36 -5.38 -6.05
N VAL A 46 -6.21 -4.75 -6.27
CA VAL A 46 -5.10 -5.28 -7.07
C VAL A 46 -3.96 -5.63 -6.12
N CYS A 47 -3.31 -6.78 -6.31
CA CYS A 47 -2.34 -7.31 -5.36
C CYS A 47 -1.20 -8.01 -6.10
N THR A 48 0.02 -7.78 -5.65
CA THR A 48 1.21 -8.52 -6.05
C THR A 48 1.91 -9.09 -4.82
N GLU A 49 2.48 -10.28 -4.97
CA GLU A 49 3.26 -10.93 -3.93
C GLU A 49 4.57 -11.44 -4.52
N GLU A 50 5.68 -11.06 -3.89
CA GLU A 50 7.01 -11.44 -4.32
C GLU A 50 7.82 -11.96 -3.13
N VAL A 51 8.66 -12.96 -3.38
CA VAL A 51 9.72 -13.35 -2.42
C VAL A 51 11.01 -12.72 -2.89
N ILE A 52 11.56 -11.82 -2.08
CA ILE A 52 12.71 -11.00 -2.39
C ILE A 52 13.88 -11.45 -1.51
N LYS A 53 15.02 -11.79 -2.12
CA LYS A 53 16.23 -12.20 -1.43
C LYS A 53 17.05 -11.00 -0.97
N ALA A 54 16.53 -10.29 0.02
CA ALA A 54 17.22 -9.18 0.69
C ALA A 54 16.73 -9.04 2.14
N PRO A 55 17.54 -8.43 3.03
CA PRO A 55 17.10 -8.05 4.37
C PRO A 55 15.87 -7.13 4.36
N ILE A 56 15.01 -7.25 5.38
CA ILE A 56 13.74 -6.51 5.48
C ILE A 56 13.93 -4.99 5.52
N ASP A 57 14.95 -4.51 6.22
CA ASP A 57 15.30 -3.09 6.32
C ASP A 57 15.71 -2.52 4.97
N LYS A 58 16.42 -3.30 4.16
CA LYS A 58 16.82 -2.88 2.81
C LYS A 58 15.60 -2.66 1.90
N ILE A 59 14.64 -3.58 1.95
CA ILE A 59 13.40 -3.50 1.15
C ILE A 59 12.53 -2.34 1.67
N TYR A 60 12.35 -2.25 2.99
CA TYR A 60 11.56 -1.20 3.62
C TYR A 60 12.11 0.20 3.31
N ASN A 61 13.43 0.38 3.41
CA ASN A 61 14.08 1.64 3.07
C ASN A 61 13.97 1.97 1.58
N ALA A 62 14.08 0.98 0.68
CA ALA A 62 13.89 1.21 -0.76
C ALA A 62 12.45 1.68 -1.11
N LEU A 63 11.44 1.18 -0.38
CA LEU A 63 10.05 1.61 -0.50
C LEU A 63 9.81 3.04 0.03
N LEU A 64 10.63 3.53 0.95
CA LEU A 64 10.49 4.87 1.53
C LEU A 64 11.46 5.91 0.94
N ASP A 65 12.42 5.49 0.11
CA ASP A 65 13.34 6.39 -0.58
C ASP A 65 12.66 7.04 -1.79
N PHE A 66 11.65 7.86 -1.54
CA PHE A 66 10.82 8.48 -2.57
C PHE A 66 11.63 9.33 -3.56
N ARG A 67 12.75 9.92 -3.12
CA ARG A 67 13.67 10.68 -3.98
C ARG A 67 14.33 9.82 -5.05
N ARG A 68 14.48 8.53 -4.79
CA ARG A 68 15.10 7.56 -5.70
C ARG A 68 14.10 6.52 -6.20
N TYR A 69 12.81 6.72 -5.95
CA TYR A 69 11.77 5.75 -6.30
C TYR A 69 11.76 5.43 -7.80
N SER A 70 11.88 6.45 -8.64
CA SER A 70 11.94 6.31 -10.10
C SER A 70 13.25 5.70 -10.63
N THR A 71 14.27 5.54 -9.80
CA THR A 71 15.53 4.90 -10.22
C THR A 71 15.39 3.38 -10.36
N TRP A 72 14.39 2.79 -9.70
CA TRP A 72 14.12 1.36 -9.78
C TRP A 72 12.73 1.05 -10.32
N ASN A 73 11.74 1.90 -10.06
CA ASN A 73 10.35 1.66 -10.45
C ASN A 73 10.07 2.14 -11.88
N THR A 74 9.82 1.23 -12.82
CA THR A 74 9.55 1.63 -14.21
C THR A 74 8.15 2.21 -14.43
N PHE A 75 7.23 2.05 -13.47
CA PHE A 75 5.88 2.60 -13.54
C PHE A 75 5.79 4.01 -12.95
N VAL A 76 6.54 4.30 -11.87
CA VAL A 76 6.60 5.61 -11.23
C VAL A 76 7.77 6.40 -11.81
N ILE A 77 7.45 7.44 -12.60
CA ILE A 77 8.42 8.25 -13.33
C ILE A 77 9.05 9.30 -12.42
N ASP A 78 8.27 9.88 -11.50
CA ASP A 78 8.73 10.90 -10.58
C ASP A 78 7.90 10.90 -9.30
N VAL A 79 8.49 11.35 -8.20
CA VAL A 79 7.79 11.61 -6.95
C VAL A 79 8.15 13.02 -6.49
N GLY A 80 7.20 13.93 -6.65
CA GLY A 80 7.29 15.29 -6.13
C GLY A 80 7.19 15.29 -4.61
N LEU A 81 8.19 15.87 -3.95
CA LEU A 81 8.30 15.92 -2.49
C LEU A 81 8.36 17.38 -2.00
N PRO A 82 7.87 17.65 -0.78
CA PRO A 82 8.13 18.91 -0.10
C PRO A 82 9.63 19.23 -0.01
N PRO A 83 10.05 20.50 -0.09
CA PRO A 83 11.47 20.89 -0.13
C PRO A 83 12.28 20.48 1.10
N ASP A 84 11.63 20.24 2.24
CA ASP A 84 12.23 19.81 3.50
C ASP A 84 12.52 18.30 3.54
N VAL A 85 12.00 17.51 2.60
CA VAL A 85 12.26 16.06 2.53
C VAL A 85 13.54 15.79 1.72
N GLN A 86 14.64 15.53 2.44
CA GLN A 86 15.96 15.29 1.86
C GLN A 86 16.38 13.82 1.91
N GLY A 87 15.75 12.98 2.72
CA GLY A 87 15.96 11.54 2.71
C GLY A 87 15.01 10.76 3.63
N LEU A 88 15.38 9.51 3.90
CA LEU A 88 14.57 8.57 4.71
C LEU A 88 14.22 9.10 6.11
N GLY A 89 15.10 9.90 6.71
CA GLY A 89 14.87 10.49 8.04
C GLY A 89 13.76 11.54 8.08
N ASP A 90 13.35 12.06 6.93
CA ASP A 90 12.34 13.11 6.79
C ASP A 90 10.97 12.54 6.39
N VAL A 91 10.83 11.21 6.34
CA VAL A 91 9.58 10.52 5.98
C VAL A 91 8.74 10.29 7.23
N TYR A 92 7.48 10.77 7.24
CA TYR A 92 6.58 10.69 8.37
C TYR A 92 5.12 10.44 7.94
N ALA A 93 4.28 9.94 8.86
CA ALA A 93 2.85 9.80 8.60
C ALA A 93 2.18 11.18 8.46
N GLY A 94 1.44 11.38 7.38
CA GLY A 94 0.89 12.66 6.95
C GLY A 94 1.73 13.39 5.90
N LEU A 95 2.90 12.85 5.53
CA LEU A 95 3.67 13.37 4.41
C LEU A 95 2.88 13.21 3.10
N SER A 96 2.66 14.34 2.41
CA SER A 96 2.04 14.38 1.09
C SER A 96 3.10 14.33 -0.01
N MET A 97 2.85 13.51 -1.02
CA MET A 97 3.77 13.21 -2.12
C MET A 97 2.98 13.26 -3.43
N ASN A 98 3.56 13.79 -4.49
CA ASN A 98 2.91 13.81 -5.80
C ASN A 98 3.56 12.75 -6.71
N PHE A 99 2.90 11.61 -6.86
CA PHE A 99 3.35 10.54 -7.74
C PHE A 99 3.01 10.88 -9.17
N THR A 100 4.00 10.82 -10.07
CA THR A 100 3.77 10.84 -11.51
C THR A 100 4.09 9.46 -12.07
N THR A 101 3.11 8.82 -12.69
CA THR A 101 3.25 7.48 -13.26
C THR A 101 3.18 7.52 -14.77
N ALA A 102 3.68 6.47 -15.42
CA ALA A 102 3.53 6.24 -16.87
C ALA A 102 2.07 6.02 -17.31
N GLY A 103 1.14 6.02 -16.35
CA GLY A 103 -0.28 5.83 -16.53
C GLY A 103 -0.67 4.42 -16.95
N ILE A 104 -1.98 4.19 -16.88
CA ILE A 104 -2.63 2.96 -17.31
C ILE A 104 -3.02 3.00 -18.79
N ILE A 105 -3.17 4.20 -19.36
CA ILE A 105 -3.38 4.40 -20.80
C ILE A 105 -2.00 4.63 -21.45
N PRO A 106 -1.59 3.82 -22.44
CA PRO A 106 -0.28 3.98 -23.08
C PRO A 106 -0.04 5.40 -23.60
N GLY A 107 1.11 5.97 -23.22
CA GLY A 107 1.53 7.31 -23.65
C GLY A 107 0.87 8.47 -22.89
N VAL A 108 0.02 8.19 -21.89
CA VAL A 108 -0.63 9.21 -21.07
C VAL A 108 -0.14 9.06 -19.64
N ASN A 109 0.75 9.95 -19.21
CA ASN A 109 1.16 10.02 -17.81
C ASN A 109 -0.01 10.49 -16.94
N THR A 110 -0.03 10.03 -15.70
CA THR A 110 -1.01 10.45 -14.69
C THR A 110 -0.28 10.88 -13.44
N SER A 111 -0.79 11.91 -12.76
CA SER A 111 -0.30 12.32 -11.46
C SER A 111 -1.36 12.14 -10.40
N SER A 112 -0.95 11.70 -9.21
CA SER A 112 -1.81 11.57 -8.03
C SER A 112 -1.09 12.12 -6.80
N THR A 113 -1.85 12.78 -5.92
CA THR A 113 -1.33 13.09 -4.59
C THR A 113 -1.57 11.88 -3.70
N GLU A 114 -0.52 11.43 -3.03
CA GLU A 114 -0.53 10.31 -2.10
C GLU A 114 -0.09 10.81 -0.73
N VAL A 115 -0.72 10.32 0.34
CA VAL A 115 -0.43 10.72 1.71
C VAL A 115 -0.07 9.48 2.52
N ILE A 116 1.09 9.47 3.18
CA ILE A 116 1.50 8.37 4.05
C ILE A 116 0.52 8.29 5.23
N THR A 117 -0.12 7.15 5.43
CA THR A 117 -1.07 6.91 6.54
C THR A 117 -0.45 6.10 7.67
N LEU A 118 0.53 5.23 7.37
CA LEU A 118 1.16 4.36 8.36
C LEU A 118 2.61 4.08 8.02
N LEU A 119 3.46 4.14 9.05
CA LEU A 119 4.84 3.65 9.04
C LEU A 119 5.04 2.77 10.27
N ALA A 120 5.26 1.48 10.06
CA ALA A 120 5.45 0.50 11.12
C ALA A 120 6.64 -0.40 10.76
N PRO A 121 7.89 0.02 11.07
CA PRO A 121 9.09 -0.72 10.68
C PRO A 121 9.33 -2.01 11.48
N ASP A 122 8.65 -2.18 12.62
CA ASP A 122 8.70 -3.37 13.46
C ASP A 122 7.28 -3.73 13.92
N VAL A 123 6.69 -4.73 13.26
CA VAL A 123 5.43 -5.35 13.63
C VAL A 123 5.73 -6.79 14.02
N ARG A 124 5.48 -7.14 15.28
CA ARG A 124 5.62 -8.51 15.77
C ARG A 124 4.33 -9.28 15.51
N GLY A 125 4.46 -10.43 14.87
CA GLY A 125 3.34 -11.37 14.75
C GLY A 125 2.92 -11.88 16.13
N SER A 126 1.64 -11.72 16.44
CA SER A 126 1.04 -12.24 17.69
C SER A 126 1.24 -13.74 17.85
N ASP A 127 1.18 -14.47 16.73
CA ASP A 127 1.00 -15.94 16.74
C ASP A 127 2.22 -16.72 16.25
N ASP A 128 3.08 -16.13 15.41
CA ASP A 128 4.22 -16.81 14.79
C ASP A 128 5.58 -16.18 15.14
N GLY A 129 5.58 -15.06 15.86
CA GLY A 129 6.79 -14.32 16.22
C GLY A 129 7.58 -13.79 15.02
N ALA A 130 7.02 -13.80 13.81
CA ALA A 130 7.73 -13.34 12.63
C ALA A 130 7.87 -11.81 12.64
N THR A 131 9.07 -11.35 12.28
CA THR A 131 9.39 -9.93 12.09
C THR A 131 8.72 -9.43 10.83
N ARG A 132 7.96 -8.35 10.96
CA ARG A 132 7.26 -7.71 9.84
C ARG A 132 7.52 -6.21 9.82
N ALA A 133 7.31 -5.61 8.66
CA ALA A 133 7.29 -4.17 8.49
C ALA A 133 6.15 -3.78 7.55
N VAL A 134 5.49 -2.66 7.84
CA VAL A 134 4.35 -2.17 7.07
C VAL A 134 4.53 -0.69 6.77
N ASN A 135 4.35 -0.30 5.53
CA ASN A 135 4.16 1.10 5.15
C ASN A 135 2.91 1.22 4.29
N VAL A 136 2.22 2.35 4.42
CA VAL A 136 0.94 2.57 3.75
C VAL A 136 0.83 4.04 3.35
N TRP A 137 0.34 4.26 2.13
CA TRP A 137 -0.12 5.57 1.68
C TRP A 137 -1.49 5.44 1.03
N ARG A 138 -2.22 6.55 1.02
CA ARG A 138 -3.56 6.64 0.42
C ARG A 138 -3.62 7.75 -0.61
N ASN A 139 -4.56 7.61 -1.54
CA ASN A 139 -4.86 8.65 -2.50
C ASN A 139 -5.51 9.87 -1.83
N ASP A 140 -5.06 11.05 -2.22
CA ASP A 140 -5.73 12.32 -2.00
C ASP A 140 -6.11 12.93 -3.35
N ASP A 141 -7.39 12.83 -3.68
CA ASP A 141 -8.00 13.35 -4.90
C ASP A 141 -8.21 14.89 -4.87
N GLY A 142 -7.63 15.59 -3.90
CA GLY A 142 -7.85 17.01 -3.64
C GLY A 142 -9.10 17.29 -2.82
N LEU A 143 -9.88 16.26 -2.49
CA LEU A 143 -11.00 16.26 -1.55
C LEU A 143 -10.71 15.36 -0.35
N GLY A 144 -9.43 15.08 -0.05
CA GLY A 144 -9.02 14.21 1.04
C GLY A 144 -9.30 12.71 0.77
N GLY A 145 -9.40 12.33 -0.50
CA GLY A 145 -9.72 10.95 -0.92
C GLY A 145 -11.21 10.62 -0.90
N THR A 146 -12.09 11.62 -0.96
CA THR A 146 -13.55 11.42 -0.80
C THR A 146 -14.22 10.87 -2.07
N PHE A 147 -13.79 11.31 -3.25
CA PHE A 147 -14.33 10.85 -4.52
C PHE A 147 -13.70 9.53 -4.96
N LEU A 148 -12.37 9.41 -4.88
CA LEU A 148 -11.65 8.17 -5.20
C LEU A 148 -10.81 7.71 -3.98
N PRO A 149 -11.44 7.16 -2.94
CA PRO A 149 -10.68 6.58 -1.86
C PRO A 149 -9.95 5.35 -2.37
N ALA A 150 -8.64 5.32 -2.16
CA ALA A 150 -7.78 4.19 -2.43
C ALA A 150 -6.64 4.19 -1.41
N GLU A 151 -6.24 3.02 -0.94
CA GLU A 151 -5.12 2.88 -0.01
C GLU A 151 -4.22 1.73 -0.45
N HIS A 152 -2.90 1.99 -0.43
CA HIS A 152 -1.84 1.11 -0.89
C HIS A 152 -0.93 0.69 0.27
N PRO A 153 -1.20 -0.47 0.90
CA PRO A 153 -0.28 -1.08 1.84
C PRO A 153 0.84 -1.90 1.17
N ASN A 154 2.04 -1.79 1.73
CA ASN A 154 3.14 -2.71 1.51
C ASN A 154 3.45 -3.45 2.81
N LEU A 155 3.37 -4.77 2.77
CA LEU A 155 3.56 -5.67 3.89
C LEU A 155 4.80 -6.51 3.65
N LEU A 156 5.74 -6.45 4.57
CA LEU A 156 6.98 -7.22 4.53
C LEU A 156 6.98 -8.23 5.66
N THR A 157 7.26 -9.50 5.36
CA THR A 157 7.42 -10.57 6.35
C THR A 157 8.77 -11.25 6.15
N ASP A 158 9.61 -11.25 7.18
CA ASP A 158 10.87 -12.00 7.18
C ASP A 158 10.59 -13.52 7.20
N LEU A 159 11.23 -14.26 6.29
CA LEU A 159 11.11 -15.71 6.18
C LEU A 159 12.25 -16.46 6.88
N GLY A 160 13.19 -15.76 7.52
CA GLY A 160 14.27 -16.33 8.33
C GLY A 160 15.46 -16.90 7.54
N ASN A 161 15.44 -16.83 6.20
CA ASN A 161 16.49 -17.35 5.32
C ASN A 161 17.18 -16.23 4.52
N GLY A 162 17.16 -14.99 5.03
CA GLY A 162 17.63 -13.80 4.32
C GLY A 162 16.73 -13.40 3.14
N SER A 163 15.50 -13.92 3.10
CA SER A 163 14.48 -13.53 2.14
C SER A 163 13.25 -12.99 2.88
N VAL A 164 12.57 -12.08 2.21
CA VAL A 164 11.36 -11.42 2.70
C VAL A 164 10.25 -11.69 1.72
N ARG A 165 9.07 -12.05 2.22
CA ARG A 165 7.86 -11.99 1.43
C ARG A 165 7.34 -10.56 1.47
N MET A 166 7.17 -9.96 0.30
CA MET A 166 6.47 -8.70 0.14
C MET A 166 5.08 -8.97 -0.43
N VAL A 167 4.06 -8.38 0.19
CA VAL A 167 2.71 -8.24 -0.36
C VAL A 167 2.48 -6.74 -0.57
N SER A 168 2.17 -6.34 -1.79
CA SER A 168 1.91 -4.96 -2.16
C SER A 168 0.58 -4.90 -2.88
N TYR A 169 -0.37 -4.13 -2.36
CA TYR A 169 -1.72 -4.09 -2.91
C TYR A 169 -2.32 -2.71 -2.78
N GLU A 170 -3.31 -2.43 -3.62
CA GLU A 170 -4.15 -1.24 -3.50
C GLU A 170 -5.61 -1.67 -3.57
N THR A 171 -6.36 -1.26 -2.56
CA THR A 171 -7.82 -1.44 -2.51
C THR A 171 -8.47 -0.12 -2.91
N TYR A 172 -9.39 -0.20 -3.87
CA TYR A 172 -10.15 0.92 -4.41
C TYR A 172 -11.58 0.89 -3.87
N TYR A 173 -12.06 2.04 -3.43
CA TYR A 173 -13.33 2.18 -2.71
C TYR A 173 -14.34 3.03 -3.50
N LEU A 174 -15.63 2.83 -3.22
CA LEU A 174 -16.69 3.68 -3.77
C LEU A 174 -16.53 5.13 -3.28
N PRO A 175 -17.03 6.11 -4.05
CA PRO A 175 -17.76 5.97 -5.32
C PRO A 175 -16.85 5.89 -6.57
N GLY A 176 -15.67 6.50 -6.54
CA GLY A 176 -14.82 6.74 -7.71
C GLY A 176 -14.23 5.47 -8.33
N ALA A 177 -14.04 4.40 -7.53
CA ALA A 177 -13.46 3.14 -8.01
C ALA A 177 -14.24 2.50 -9.17
N THR A 178 -15.54 2.81 -9.31
CA THR A 178 -16.36 2.33 -10.42
C THR A 178 -15.78 2.72 -11.79
N THR A 179 -15.11 3.88 -11.88
CA THR A 179 -14.47 4.36 -13.11
C THR A 179 -13.20 3.59 -13.47
N LEU A 180 -12.55 2.96 -12.48
CA LEU A 180 -11.31 2.19 -12.64
C LEU A 180 -11.55 0.69 -12.84
N LEU A 181 -12.75 0.20 -12.55
CA LEU A 181 -13.08 -1.23 -12.64
C LEU A 181 -12.76 -1.85 -14.03
N PRO A 182 -13.04 -1.19 -15.17
CA PRO A 182 -12.66 -1.71 -16.49
C PRO A 182 -11.13 -1.84 -16.69
N LEU A 183 -10.34 -1.11 -15.93
CA LEU A 183 -8.87 -1.05 -16.02
C LEU A 183 -8.18 -1.91 -14.95
N LYS A 184 -8.93 -2.64 -14.11
CA LYS A 184 -8.40 -3.50 -13.04
C LYS A 184 -7.31 -4.47 -13.52
N GLY A 185 -7.46 -5.02 -14.73
CA GLY A 185 -6.46 -5.91 -15.33
C GLY A 185 -5.11 -5.21 -15.51
N THR A 186 -5.12 -4.05 -16.17
CA THR A 186 -3.93 -3.23 -16.42
C THR A 186 -3.34 -2.69 -15.12
N LEU A 187 -4.16 -2.24 -14.16
CA LEU A 187 -3.69 -1.81 -12.84
C LEU A 187 -2.88 -2.91 -12.14
N ARG A 188 -3.40 -4.14 -12.13
CA ARG A 188 -2.69 -5.30 -11.57
C ARG A 188 -1.36 -5.56 -12.27
N GLU A 189 -1.29 -5.48 -13.60
CA GLU A 189 -0.03 -5.66 -14.33
C GLU A 189 1.02 -4.60 -13.95
N ARG A 190 0.59 -3.34 -13.70
CA ARG A 190 1.49 -2.28 -13.21
C ARG A 190 1.99 -2.55 -11.80
N PHE A 191 1.14 -3.03 -10.91
CA PHE A 191 1.54 -3.46 -9.56
C PHE A 191 2.53 -4.62 -9.59
N GLU A 192 2.28 -5.64 -10.40
CA GLU A 192 3.22 -6.75 -10.58
C GLU A 192 4.56 -6.29 -11.15
N THR A 193 4.54 -5.32 -12.07
CA THR A 193 5.77 -4.73 -12.62
C THR A 193 6.56 -4.02 -11.52
N GLN A 194 5.90 -3.20 -10.70
CA GLN A 194 6.51 -2.52 -9.56
C GLN A 194 7.16 -3.52 -8.58
N GLY A 195 6.47 -4.62 -8.25
CA GLY A 195 7.03 -5.66 -7.38
C GLY A 195 8.29 -6.33 -7.95
N LYS A 196 8.27 -6.67 -9.24
CA LYS A 196 9.42 -7.27 -9.95
C LYS A 196 10.61 -6.31 -10.07
N ASP A 197 10.33 -5.03 -10.28
CA ASP A 197 11.34 -3.98 -10.38
C ASP A 197 12.05 -3.76 -9.04
N LEU A 198 11.28 -3.64 -7.95
CA LEU A 198 11.85 -3.54 -6.60
C LEU A 198 12.74 -4.74 -6.28
N LYS A 199 12.22 -5.96 -6.54
CA LYS A 199 12.96 -7.20 -6.34
C LYS A 199 14.31 -7.17 -7.06
N ARG A 200 14.32 -6.82 -8.34
CA ARG A 200 15.55 -6.72 -9.14
C ARG A 200 16.53 -5.74 -8.51
N PHE A 201 16.06 -4.54 -8.19
CA PHE A 201 16.89 -3.47 -7.63
C PHE A 201 17.57 -3.84 -6.30
N VAL A 202 16.80 -4.40 -5.36
CA VAL A 202 17.35 -4.72 -4.03
C VAL A 202 18.20 -5.99 -4.02
N GLU A 203 17.94 -6.95 -4.92
CA GLU A 203 18.76 -8.16 -5.08
C GLU A 203 20.07 -7.90 -5.85
N GLU A 204 20.05 -7.06 -6.89
CA GLU A 204 21.25 -6.73 -7.67
C GLU A 204 22.25 -5.89 -6.86
N SER A 205 21.76 -5.02 -5.99
CA SER A 205 22.60 -4.24 -5.06
C SER A 205 23.19 -5.08 -3.91
N LEU A 206 23.05 -6.40 -3.92
CA LEU A 206 23.79 -7.34 -3.05
C LEU A 206 24.96 -8.03 -3.77
N ARG A 207 25.12 -7.80 -5.07
CA ARG A 207 26.27 -8.27 -5.86
C ARG A 207 27.42 -7.27 -5.79
#